data_AF-F4N7P1-F1
#
_entry.id   AF-F4N7P1-F1
#
_cell.length_a   1.000
_cell.length_b   1.000
_cell.length_c   1.000
_cell.angle_alpha   90.00
_cell.angle_beta   90.00
_cell.angle_gamma   90.00
#
_symmetry.space_group_name_H-M   'P 1'
#
loop_
_entity.id
_entity.type
_entity.pdbx_description
1 polymer ?
#
loop_
_entity_poly.entity_id
_entity_poly.type
_entity_poly.pdbx_seq_one_letter_code
_entity_poly.pdbx_strand_id
1 'polypeptide(L)'
;MSLRQLEALPFVADSGFHPIKPDSGIDKSSRISWRKAGASLHFSHTIENDRVAQQMMYQCGYPQPLGSNSFVPTIRKAADIQRCMLDNGFEPKRNSCWYVVTTRKSLDVRNSVISLHI
;
A
#
# COMPACT_ATOMS: atom_id res chain seq x y z
N MET A 1 4.38 -12.21 14.92
CA MET A 1 3.44 -11.16 14.50
C MET A 1 2.22 -11.21 15.41
N SER A 2 1.73 -10.07 15.93
CA SER A 2 0.53 -10.03 16.78
C SER A 2 -0.73 -9.74 15.97
N LEU A 3 -1.92 -10.06 16.51
CA LEU A 3 -3.20 -9.81 15.86
C LEU A 3 -3.40 -8.32 15.51
N ARG A 4 -2.99 -7.40 16.38
CA ARG A 4 -3.06 -5.95 16.09
C ARG A 4 -2.18 -5.54 14.91
N GLN A 5 -1.04 -6.18 14.71
CA GLN A 5 -0.18 -5.92 13.55
C GLN A 5 -0.80 -6.48 12.27
N LEU A 6 -1.58 -7.56 12.37
CA LEU A 6 -2.36 -8.12 11.27
C LEU A 6 -3.49 -7.15 10.89
N GLU A 7 -4.28 -6.68 11.86
CA GLU A 7 -5.41 -5.78 11.63
C GLU A 7 -5.03 -4.40 11.06
N ALA A 8 -3.79 -3.94 11.29
CA ALA A 8 -3.29 -2.66 10.78
C ALA A 8 -2.88 -2.72 9.29
N LEU A 9 -2.80 -3.91 8.71
CA LEU A 9 -2.38 -4.10 7.32
C LEU A 9 -3.60 -4.05 6.37
N PRO A 10 -3.52 -3.29 5.26
CA PRO A 10 -4.66 -3.04 4.41
C PRO A 10 -4.91 -4.18 3.42
N PHE A 11 -5.25 -5.38 3.90
CA PHE A 11 -5.38 -6.59 3.06
C PHE A 11 -6.41 -6.45 1.94
N VAL A 12 -7.60 -5.95 2.27
CA VAL A 12 -8.74 -5.84 1.34
C VAL A 12 -8.56 -4.66 0.37
N ALA A 13 -7.78 -3.65 0.75
CA ALA A 13 -7.57 -2.46 -0.08
C ALA A 13 -6.39 -2.62 -1.04
N ASP A 14 -5.60 -3.69 -0.90
CA ASP A 14 -4.45 -3.95 -1.73
C ASP A 14 -4.85 -4.54 -3.08
N SER A 15 -4.95 -3.66 -4.07
CA SER A 15 -5.29 -4.02 -5.44
C SER A 15 -4.37 -5.06 -6.04
N GLY A 16 -3.14 -5.25 -5.55
CA GLY A 16 -2.20 -6.26 -6.04
C GLY A 16 -2.72 -7.70 -5.97
N PHE A 17 -3.68 -7.98 -5.08
CA PHE A 17 -4.31 -9.28 -4.95
C PHE A 17 -5.60 -9.44 -5.76
N HIS A 18 -6.09 -8.37 -6.37
CA HIS A 18 -7.38 -8.37 -7.05
C HIS A 18 -7.25 -8.85 -8.48
N PRO A 19 -8.03 -9.87 -8.91
CA PRO A 19 -8.02 -10.32 -10.29
C PRO A 19 -8.32 -9.18 -11.27
N ILE A 20 -7.73 -9.29 -12.45
CA ILE A 20 -8.13 -8.49 -13.61
C ILE A 20 -9.10 -9.35 -14.41
N LYS A 21 -10.33 -8.84 -14.59
CA LYS A 21 -11.29 -9.51 -15.47
C LYS A 21 -10.77 -9.45 -16.91
N PRO A 22 -10.86 -10.54 -17.69
CA PRO A 22 -10.66 -10.48 -19.12
C PRO A 22 -11.48 -9.34 -19.73
N ASP A 23 -10.92 -8.66 -20.73
CA ASP A 23 -11.59 -7.60 -21.50
C ASP A 23 -12.02 -6.35 -20.71
N SER A 24 -11.59 -6.21 -19.45
CA SER A 24 -11.93 -5.05 -18.63
C SER A 24 -11.22 -3.76 -19.02
N GLY A 25 -10.24 -3.81 -19.94
CA GLY A 25 -9.38 -2.68 -20.28
C GLY A 25 -8.50 -2.19 -19.12
N ILE A 26 -8.48 -2.90 -17.98
CA ILE A 26 -7.68 -2.57 -16.81
C ILE A 26 -6.24 -2.98 -17.05
N ASP A 27 -5.33 -2.01 -17.00
CA ASP A 27 -3.90 -2.28 -17.13
C ASP A 27 -3.31 -2.91 -15.85
N LYS A 28 -2.30 -3.77 -16.02
CA LYS A 28 -1.62 -4.46 -14.90
C LYS A 28 -0.92 -3.47 -13.96
N SER A 29 -0.44 -2.33 -14.45
CA SER A 29 0.18 -1.30 -13.60
C SER A 29 -0.80 -0.71 -12.58
N SER A 30 -2.11 -0.73 -12.87
CA SER A 30 -3.15 -0.28 -11.93
C SER A 30 -3.23 -1.12 -10.65
N ARG A 31 -2.61 -2.31 -10.65
CA ARG A 31 -2.53 -3.22 -9.51
C ARG A 31 -1.28 -2.98 -8.66
N ILE A 32 -0.42 -2.02 -9.03
CA ILE A 32 0.75 -1.63 -8.24
C ILE A 32 0.31 -0.68 -7.14
N SER A 33 0.15 -1.22 -5.94
CA SER A 33 -0.35 -0.55 -4.72
C SER A 33 0.75 -0.03 -3.79
N TRP A 34 2.02 -0.23 -4.14
CA TRP A 34 3.19 0.08 -3.31
C TRP A 34 4.14 1.06 -3.98
N ARG A 35 4.97 1.73 -3.18
CA ARG A 35 6.12 2.53 -3.64
C ARG A 35 7.28 2.41 -2.66
N LYS A 36 8.51 2.65 -3.11
CA LYS A 36 9.67 2.71 -2.20
C LYS A 36 9.50 3.91 -1.27
N ALA A 37 9.77 3.73 0.03
CA ALA A 37 9.71 4.81 0.99
C ALA A 37 10.67 5.94 0.60
N GLY A 38 10.21 7.19 0.66
CA GLY A 38 10.99 8.36 0.26
C GLY A 38 11.16 8.57 -1.27
N ALA A 39 10.61 7.69 -2.12
CA ALA A 39 10.62 7.93 -3.56
C ALA A 39 9.80 9.18 -3.93
N SER A 40 10.26 9.89 -4.96
CA SER A 40 9.60 11.10 -5.48
C SER A 40 8.13 10.83 -5.83
N LEU A 41 7.24 11.72 -5.40
CA LEU A 41 5.82 11.66 -5.74
C LEU A 41 5.48 12.37 -7.05
N HIS A 42 6.48 12.98 -7.70
CA HIS A 42 6.26 13.72 -8.94
C HIS A 42 5.94 12.75 -10.09
N PHE A 43 4.96 13.12 -10.93
CA PHE A 43 4.40 12.24 -11.95
C PHE A 43 5.42 11.71 -12.95
N SER A 44 6.50 12.46 -13.22
CA SER A 44 7.59 12.05 -14.11
C SER A 44 8.33 10.80 -13.62
N HIS A 45 8.27 10.50 -12.32
CA HIS A 45 8.91 9.32 -11.72
C HIS A 45 7.97 8.13 -11.58
N THR A 46 6.68 8.26 -11.93
CA THR A 46 5.69 7.20 -11.73
C THR A 46 6.11 5.88 -12.37
N ILE A 47 6.59 5.90 -13.61
CA ILE A 47 6.98 4.69 -14.33
C ILE A 47 8.12 3.95 -13.63
N GLU A 48 9.18 4.66 -13.24
CA GLU A 48 10.32 4.03 -12.58
C GLU A 48 9.97 3.56 -11.16
N ASN A 49 9.21 4.37 -10.41
CA ASN A 49 8.73 3.98 -9.09
C ASN A 49 7.89 2.71 -9.16
N ASP A 50 7.02 2.60 -10.16
CA ASP A 50 6.14 1.46 -10.36
C ASP A 50 6.92 0.21 -10.78
N ARG A 51 7.95 0.37 -11.63
CA ARG A 51 8.85 -0.72 -12.00
C ARG A 51 9.57 -1.31 -10.78
N VAL A 52 10.13 -0.44 -9.93
CA VAL A 52 10.81 -0.85 -8.69
C VAL A 52 9.84 -1.51 -7.72
N ALA A 53 8.64 -0.95 -7.55
CA ALA A 53 7.62 -1.52 -6.68
C ALA A 53 7.13 -2.89 -7.17
N GLN A 54 6.84 -3.03 -8.46
CA GLN A 54 6.37 -4.28 -9.06
C GLN A 54 7.39 -5.40 -8.88
N GLN A 55 8.69 -5.12 -9.08
CA GLN A 55 9.73 -6.12 -8.87
C GLN A 55 9.72 -6.64 -7.43
N MET A 56 9.59 -5.74 -6.44
CA MET A 56 9.53 -6.15 -5.04
C MET A 56 8.22 -6.88 -4.72
N MET A 57 7.09 -6.48 -5.30
CA MET A 57 5.82 -7.19 -5.15
C MET A 57 5.98 -8.67 -5.58
N TYR A 58 6.58 -8.95 -6.73
CA TYR A 58 6.83 -10.33 -7.14
C TYR A 58 7.76 -11.08 -6.19
N GLN A 59 8.83 -10.43 -5.73
CA GLN A 59 9.75 -11.03 -4.76
C GLN A 59 9.05 -11.36 -3.43
N CYS A 60 8.12 -10.52 -2.98
CA CYS A 60 7.34 -10.75 -1.76
C CYS A 60 6.17 -11.73 -1.93
N GLY A 61 5.90 -12.20 -3.15
CA GLY A 61 4.91 -13.25 -3.42
C GLY A 61 3.55 -12.76 -3.89
N TYR A 62 3.46 -11.54 -4.41
CA TYR A 62 2.30 -11.13 -5.20
C TYR A 62 2.19 -11.97 -6.49
N PRO A 63 0.99 -12.06 -7.10
CA PRO A 63 0.79 -12.81 -8.33
C PRO A 63 1.61 -12.24 -9.47
N GLN A 64 2.18 -13.12 -10.30
CA GLN A 64 2.94 -12.73 -11.49
C GLN A 64 2.29 -13.35 -12.74
N PRO A 65 1.64 -12.56 -13.62
CA PRO A 65 1.49 -11.10 -13.54
C PRO A 65 0.48 -10.65 -12.47
N LEU A 66 0.54 -9.38 -12.07
CA LEU A 66 -0.44 -8.83 -11.11
C LEU A 66 -1.86 -9.01 -11.67
N GLY A 67 -2.79 -9.40 -10.79
CA GLY A 67 -4.16 -9.71 -11.16
C GLY A 67 -4.39 -11.06 -11.85
N SER A 68 -3.39 -11.96 -11.90
CA SER A 68 -3.55 -13.31 -12.45
C SER A 68 -4.16 -14.32 -11.47
N ASN A 69 -4.31 -13.97 -10.20
CA ASN A 69 -4.89 -14.87 -9.21
C ASN A 69 -6.34 -15.19 -9.54
N SER A 70 -6.71 -16.47 -9.44
CA SER A 70 -8.11 -16.91 -9.54
C SER A 70 -8.94 -16.62 -8.28
N PHE A 71 -8.27 -16.34 -7.14
CA PHE A 71 -8.91 -16.01 -5.86
C PHE A 71 -8.08 -15.04 -5.03
N VAL A 72 -8.75 -14.32 -4.11
CA VAL A 72 -8.10 -13.43 -3.13
C VAL A 72 -7.40 -14.28 -2.07
N PRO A 73 -6.11 -14.05 -1.74
CA PRO A 73 -5.39 -14.82 -0.75
C PRO A 73 -6.03 -14.73 0.63
N THR A 74 -5.75 -15.71 1.49
CA THR A 74 -6.17 -15.65 2.89
C THR A 74 -5.54 -14.45 3.61
N ILE A 75 -6.21 -13.93 4.64
CA ILE A 75 -5.72 -12.80 5.45
C ILE A 75 -4.28 -13.04 5.92
N ARG A 76 -3.99 -14.25 6.41
CA ARG A 76 -2.64 -14.60 6.88
C ARG A 76 -1.61 -14.53 5.75
N LYS A 77 -1.92 -15.08 4.57
CA LYS A 77 -0.99 -15.05 3.44
C LYS A 77 -0.78 -13.63 2.93
N ALA A 78 -1.85 -12.84 2.82
CA ALA A 78 -1.76 -11.43 2.45
C ALA A 78 -0.87 -10.66 3.43
N ALA A 79 -0.97 -10.95 4.73
CA ALA A 79 -0.13 -10.33 5.75
C ALA A 79 1.34 -10.65 5.66
N ASP A 80 1.69 -11.91 5.43
CA ASP A 80 3.09 -12.30 5.26
C ASP A 80 3.70 -11.56 4.05
N ILE A 81 2.93 -11.43 2.96
CA ILE A 81 3.35 -10.71 1.75
C ILE A 81 3.48 -9.20 2.02
N GLN A 82 2.49 -8.56 2.63
CA GLN A 82 2.53 -7.12 2.91
C GLN A 82 3.60 -6.76 3.95
N ARG A 83 3.86 -7.65 4.92
CA ARG A 83 4.99 -7.53 5.85
C ARG A 83 6.32 -7.55 5.10
N CYS A 84 6.50 -8.47 4.14
CA CYS A 84 7.70 -8.50 3.31
C CYS A 84 7.93 -7.15 2.58
N MET A 85 6.88 -6.51 2.07
CA MET A 85 7.01 -5.19 1.43
C MET A 85 7.53 -4.13 2.41
N LEU A 86 6.94 -4.07 3.61
CA LEU A 86 7.35 -3.15 4.66
C LEU A 86 8.80 -3.39 5.10
N ASP A 87 9.18 -4.65 5.30
CA ASP A 87 10.54 -5.03 5.72
C ASP A 87 11.58 -4.69 4.64
N ASN A 88 11.17 -4.63 3.36
CA ASN A 88 11.98 -4.15 2.25
C ASN A 88 11.92 -2.63 2.02
N GLY A 89 11.32 -1.87 2.94
CA GLY A 89 11.27 -0.41 2.91
C GLY A 89 10.32 0.15 1.85
N PHE A 90 9.24 -0.57 1.56
CA PHE A 90 8.14 -0.08 0.73
C PHE A 90 6.98 0.37 1.61
N GLU A 91 6.20 1.31 1.10
CA GLU A 91 5.00 1.82 1.74
C GLU A 91 3.81 1.81 0.74
N PRO A 92 2.56 1.67 1.22
CA PRO A 92 1.40 1.76 0.34
C PRO A 92 1.31 3.13 -0.36
N LYS A 93 0.83 3.15 -1.60
CA LYS A 93 0.47 4.40 -2.28
C LYS A 93 -0.72 5.04 -1.53
N ARG A 94 -0.66 6.35 -1.28
CA ARG A 94 -1.72 7.08 -0.53
C ARG A 94 -3.13 6.94 -1.12
N ASN A 95 -3.25 6.56 -2.39
CA ASN A 95 -4.55 6.41 -3.07
C ASN A 95 -5.06 4.96 -3.13
N SER A 96 -4.29 3.96 -2.72
CA SER A 96 -4.79 2.57 -2.56
C SER A 96 -5.34 2.30 -1.15
N CYS A 97 -5.30 3.31 -0.27
CA CYS A 97 -5.80 3.24 1.09
C CYS A 97 -6.56 4.52 1.43
N TRP A 98 -7.81 4.64 0.99
CA TRP A 98 -8.76 5.36 1.85
C TRP A 98 -8.98 4.48 3.09
N TYR A 99 -8.92 5.10 4.27
CA TYR A 99 -8.92 4.52 5.62
C TYR A 99 -7.57 4.01 6.15
N VAL A 100 -6.67 4.95 6.44
CA VAL A 100 -5.76 4.77 7.58
C VAL A 100 -6.62 4.83 8.84
N VAL A 101 -6.83 3.70 9.54
CA VAL A 101 -7.28 3.75 10.94
C VAL A 101 -6.08 4.23 11.76
N THR A 102 -5.94 5.54 11.86
CA THR A 102 -4.98 6.20 12.74
C THR A 102 -5.37 5.91 14.19
N THR A 103 -4.73 4.93 14.82
CA THR A 103 -4.67 4.89 16.29
C THR A 103 -3.23 4.71 16.77
N ARG A 104 -2.47 5.81 16.71
CA ARG A 104 -1.64 6.21 17.84
C ARG A 104 -1.95 7.66 18.16
N LYS A 105 -2.64 7.86 19.28
CA LYS A 105 -2.74 9.14 19.98
C LYS A 105 -1.33 9.71 20.13
N SER A 106 -1.10 10.91 19.58
CA SER A 106 -0.46 11.96 20.36
C SER A 106 -1.25 13.24 20.06
N LEU A 107 -2.18 13.50 20.98
CA LEU A 107 -2.78 14.81 21.14
C LEU A 107 -1.72 15.61 21.89
N ASP A 108 -0.93 16.44 21.19
CA ASP A 108 -0.24 17.54 21.84
C ASP A 108 -1.03 18.82 21.54
N VAL A 109 -2.11 19.00 22.29
CA VAL A 109 -2.77 20.28 22.43
C VAL A 109 -1.98 21.03 23.50
N ARG A 110 -0.93 21.74 23.07
CA ARG A 110 -0.35 22.88 23.80
C ARG A 110 0.56 23.67 22.86
N ASN A 111 0.31 24.98 22.77
CA ASN A 111 1.05 26.01 22.03
C ASN A 111 0.91 26.09 20.50
N SER A 112 -0.19 26.69 20.07
CA SER A 112 -0.12 27.74 19.05
C SER A 112 -1.03 28.87 19.49
N VAL A 113 -0.42 29.88 20.10
CA VAL A 113 -1.04 31.16 20.41
C VAL A 113 -1.29 31.86 19.08
N ILE A 114 -2.55 31.96 18.65
CA ILE A 114 -2.93 32.97 17.66
C ILE A 114 -3.47 34.14 18.46
N SER A 115 -2.64 35.18 18.53
CA SER A 115 -3.00 36.50 19.06
C SER A 115 -4.05 37.11 18.14
N LEU A 116 -5.30 37.23 18.60
CA LEU A 116 -6.19 38.27 18.09
C LEU A 116 -5.95 39.50 18.97
N HIS A 117 -5.34 40.54 18.40
CA HIS A 117 -5.42 41.87 18.98
C HIS A 117 -6.87 42.37 18.84
N ILE A 118 -7.28 43.07 19.90
CA ILE A 118 -8.60 43.63 20.24
C ILE A 118 -9.37 44.20 19.05
#